data_AF-A0A1F2XS66-F1
#
_entry.id   AF-A0A1F2XS66-F1
#
_cell.length_a   1.000
_cell.length_b   1.000
_cell.length_c   1.000
_cell.angle_alpha   90.00
_cell.angle_beta   90.00
_cell.angle_gamma   90.00
#
_symmetry.space_group_name_H-M   'P 1'
#
loop_
_entity.id
_entity.type
_entity.pdbx_description
1 polymer ?
#
loop_
_entity_poly.entity_id
_entity_poly.type
_entity_poly.pdbx_seq_one_letter_code
_entity_poly.pdbx_strand_id
1 'polypeptide(L)'
;MQKLNYKHPFSKQRGVTMIEVLISILLMTIIGLGSAFIAGRTAVLHRDQNVHLHTINQMRNQLESSQCLTVSTKTIAVAEQNVNLDCTYTEGSYTVTAFNSTGGGVASSNTGAIKVKFPALKIQDSDTFVPIKVEIKP
;
A
#
# COMPACT_ATOMS: atom_id res chain seq x y z
N MET A 1 50.17 -31.27 -62.10
CA MET A 1 48.87 -30.98 -61.47
C MET A 1 48.87 -31.53 -60.04
N GLN A 2 49.19 -30.69 -59.06
CA GLN A 2 49.17 -31.08 -57.64
C GLN A 2 47.74 -31.01 -57.10
N LYS A 3 47.20 -32.15 -56.66
CA LYS A 3 45.93 -32.19 -55.93
C LYS A 3 46.20 -31.81 -54.47
N LEU A 4 45.73 -30.64 -54.06
CA LEU A 4 45.70 -30.24 -52.65
C LEU A 4 44.65 -31.08 -51.94
N ASN A 5 45.12 -31.90 -51.00
CA ASN A 5 44.28 -32.75 -50.15
C ASN A 5 43.74 -31.91 -48.99
N TYR A 6 42.50 -31.45 -49.11
CA TYR A 6 41.83 -30.70 -48.04
C TYR A 6 41.43 -31.66 -46.92
N LYS A 7 42.25 -31.73 -45.88
CA LYS A 7 41.92 -32.44 -44.65
C LYS A 7 40.87 -31.63 -43.87
N HIS A 8 39.61 -32.02 -43.99
CA HIS A 8 38.49 -31.40 -43.29
C HIS A 8 38.60 -31.58 -41.76
N PRO A 9 38.79 -30.52 -40.94
CA PRO A 9 38.92 -30.63 -39.49
C PRO A 9 37.55 -30.64 -38.77
N PHE A 10 36.48 -31.13 -39.40
CA PHE A 10 35.11 -30.94 -38.92
C PHE A 10 34.58 -32.01 -37.94
N SER A 11 35.39 -33.00 -37.56
CA SER A 11 34.91 -34.08 -36.66
C SER A 11 34.92 -33.68 -35.18
N LYS A 12 35.93 -32.95 -34.70
CA LYS A 12 36.01 -32.51 -33.28
C LYS A 12 35.08 -31.34 -32.95
N GLN A 13 34.71 -30.54 -33.95
CA GLN A 13 33.93 -29.31 -33.76
C GLN A 13 32.46 -29.59 -33.39
N ARG A 14 31.90 -30.72 -33.85
CA ARG A 14 30.51 -31.12 -33.59
C ARG A 14 30.21 -31.42 -32.12
N GLY A 15 31.19 -31.91 -31.36
CA GLY A 15 31.02 -32.19 -29.92
C GLY A 15 31.02 -30.91 -29.07
N VAL A 16 31.83 -29.93 -29.47
CA VAL A 16 31.95 -28.64 -28.75
C VAL A 16 30.70 -27.77 -28.97
N THR A 17 30.13 -27.77 -30.17
CA THR A 17 28.89 -27.02 -30.43
C THR A 17 27.68 -27.59 -29.67
N MET A 18 27.64 -28.91 -29.43
CA MET A 18 26.56 -29.54 -28.65
C MET A 18 26.61 -29.17 -27.17
N ILE A 19 27.81 -29.13 -26.57
CA ILE A 19 27.95 -28.79 -25.15
C ILE A 19 27.69 -27.30 -24.89
N GLU A 20 28.08 -26.43 -25.82
CA GLU A 20 27.83 -24.99 -25.74
C GLU A 20 26.33 -24.65 -25.77
N VAL A 21 25.56 -25.33 -26.63
CA VAL A 21 24.10 -25.16 -26.69
C VAL A 21 23.44 -25.69 -25.41
N LEU A 22 23.91 -26.81 -24.86
CA LEU A 22 23.42 -27.34 -23.58
C LEU A 22 23.64 -26.35 -22.43
N ILE A 23 24.83 -25.75 -22.35
CA ILE A 23 25.15 -24.73 -21.35
C ILE A 23 24.30 -23.48 -21.58
N SER A 24 24.09 -23.05 -22.82
CA SER A 24 23.27 -21.87 -23.14
C SER A 24 21.80 -22.07 -22.73
N ILE A 25 21.22 -23.23 -23.02
CA ILE A 25 19.84 -23.57 -22.59
C ILE A 25 19.78 -23.61 -21.06
N LEU A 26 20.76 -24.22 -20.40
CA LEU A 26 20.82 -24.29 -18.93
C LEU A 26 20.89 -22.90 -18.29
N LEU A 27 21.71 -22.00 -18.82
CA LEU A 27 21.80 -20.63 -18.30
C LEU A 27 20.50 -19.85 -18.53
N MET A 28 19.88 -20.00 -19.71
CA MET A 28 18.62 -19.35 -20.01
C MET A 28 17.47 -19.85 -19.14
N THR A 29 17.43 -21.14 -18.79
CA THR A 29 16.42 -21.68 -17.87
C THR A 29 16.62 -21.19 -16.45
N ILE A 30 17.86 -21.11 -15.94
CA ILE A 30 18.15 -20.54 -14.62
C ILE A 30 17.72 -19.08 -14.54
N ILE A 31 18.07 -18.28 -15.57
CA ILE A 31 17.67 -16.87 -15.63
C ILE A 31 16.14 -16.74 -15.75
N GLY A 32 15.50 -17.54 -16.58
CA GLY A 32 14.04 -17.55 -16.75
C GLY A 32 13.29 -17.94 -15.48
N LEU A 33 13.81 -18.91 -14.72
CA LEU A 33 13.21 -19.34 -13.47
C LEU A 33 13.39 -18.28 -12.37
N GLY A 34 14.56 -17.63 -12.33
CA GLY A 34 14.81 -16.49 -11.44
C GLY A 34 13.92 -15.29 -11.72
N SER A 35 13.73 -14.92 -13.00
CA SER A 35 12.87 -13.79 -13.39
C SER A 35 11.39 -14.08 -13.11
N ALA A 36 10.92 -15.31 -13.36
CA ALA A 36 9.56 -15.71 -13.03
C ALA A 36 9.27 -15.65 -11.52
N PHE A 37 10.23 -16.06 -10.68
CA PHE A 37 10.09 -16.00 -9.22
C PHE A 37 9.92 -14.56 -8.71
N ILE A 38 10.75 -13.63 -9.22
CA ILE A 38 10.67 -12.22 -8.82
C ILE A 38 9.36 -11.61 -9.33
N ALA A 39 9.01 -11.85 -10.60
CA ALA A 39 7.78 -11.33 -11.21
C ALA A 39 6.52 -11.76 -10.44
N GLY A 40 6.47 -13.02 -10.00
CA GLY A 40 5.37 -13.55 -9.19
C GLY A 40 5.22 -12.80 -7.86
N ARG A 41 6.33 -12.53 -7.16
CA ARG A 41 6.29 -11.77 -5.91
C ARG A 41 5.90 -10.31 -6.12
N THR A 42 6.40 -9.67 -7.19
CA THR A 42 6.05 -8.27 -7.48
C THR A 42 4.58 -8.09 -7.83
N ALA A 43 3.94 -9.09 -8.44
CA ALA A 43 2.51 -9.03 -8.76
C ALA A 43 1.64 -9.00 -7.48
N VAL A 44 2.00 -9.79 -6.47
CA VAL A 44 1.31 -9.78 -5.16
C VAL A 44 1.50 -8.43 -4.48
N LEU A 45 2.71 -7.89 -4.45
CA LEU A 45 2.99 -6.58 -3.86
C LEU A 45 2.20 -5.45 -4.54
N HIS A 46 2.08 -5.48 -5.88
CA HIS A 46 1.28 -4.50 -6.61
C HIS A 46 -0.21 -4.57 -6.24
N ARG A 47 -0.75 -5.79 -6.09
CA ARG A 47 -2.12 -5.99 -5.63
C ARG A 47 -2.31 -5.42 -4.23
N ASP A 48 -1.41 -5.70 -3.31
CA ASP A 48 -1.51 -5.24 -1.91
C ASP A 48 -1.42 -3.72 -1.80
N GLN A 49 -0.56 -3.08 -2.60
CA GLN A 49 -0.47 -1.61 -2.68
C GLN A 49 -1.78 -0.98 -3.17
N ASN A 50 -2.38 -1.57 -4.21
CA ASN A 50 -3.66 -1.07 -4.73
C ASN A 50 -4.78 -1.20 -3.70
N VAL A 51 -4.87 -2.35 -3.03
CA VAL A 51 -5.84 -2.57 -1.94
C VAL A 51 -5.62 -1.55 -0.83
N HIS A 52 -4.37 -1.33 -0.41
CA HIS A 52 -4.03 -0.39 0.64
C HIS A 52 -4.43 1.06 0.31
N LEU A 53 -4.09 1.54 -0.90
CA LEU A 53 -4.48 2.88 -1.35
C LEU A 53 -5.99 3.04 -1.42
N HIS A 54 -6.70 2.03 -1.93
CA HIS A 54 -8.16 2.05 -1.99
C HIS A 54 -8.77 2.09 -0.58
N THR A 55 -8.27 1.27 0.35
CA THR A 55 -8.70 1.25 1.76
C THR A 55 -8.54 2.62 2.40
N ILE A 56 -7.37 3.26 2.25
CA ILE A 56 -7.11 4.58 2.82
C ILE A 56 -8.09 5.61 2.26
N ASN A 57 -8.32 5.62 0.95
CA ASN A 57 -9.26 6.57 0.34
C ASN A 57 -10.69 6.36 0.85
N GLN A 58 -11.14 5.11 1.00
CA GLN A 58 -12.45 4.81 1.59
C GLN A 58 -12.53 5.24 3.06
N MET A 59 -11.47 5.00 3.84
CA MET A 59 -11.39 5.47 5.23
C MET A 59 -11.46 7.00 5.32
N ARG A 60 -10.77 7.74 4.43
CA ARG A 60 -10.85 9.21 4.39
C ARG A 60 -12.25 9.69 4.05
N ASN A 61 -12.89 9.08 3.04
CA ASN A 61 -14.27 9.39 2.69
C ASN A 61 -15.24 9.09 3.86
N GLN A 62 -15.01 8.01 4.61
CA GLN A 62 -15.78 7.74 5.83
C GLN A 62 -15.53 8.77 6.93
N LEU A 63 -14.30 9.26 7.09
CA LEU A 63 -13.98 10.28 8.07
C LEU A 63 -14.65 11.62 7.76
N GLU A 64 -14.75 11.98 6.48
CA GLU A 64 -15.43 13.18 6.00
C GLU A 64 -16.96 13.06 6.09
N SER A 65 -17.54 11.91 5.72
CA SER A 65 -18.99 11.68 5.69
C SER A 65 -19.61 11.29 7.02
N SER A 66 -18.88 10.55 7.86
CA SER A 66 -19.32 10.07 9.18
C SER A 66 -18.32 10.57 10.22
N GLN A 67 -18.56 11.76 10.76
CA GLN A 67 -17.79 12.24 11.89
C GLN A 67 -17.92 11.22 13.03
N CYS A 68 -16.81 10.56 13.40
CA CYS A 68 -16.72 9.60 14.49
C CYS A 68 -16.93 10.27 15.86
N LEU A 69 -18.11 10.86 16.08
CA LEU A 69 -18.46 11.63 17.28
C LEU A 69 -18.74 10.72 18.48
N THR A 70 -19.01 9.44 18.21
CA THR A 70 -19.22 8.37 19.18
C THR A 70 -18.37 7.16 18.81
N VAL A 71 -17.95 6.41 19.82
CA VAL A 71 -17.23 5.15 19.61
C VAL A 71 -18.20 4.15 18.99
N SER A 72 -17.86 3.64 17.81
CA SER A 72 -18.71 2.70 17.07
C SER A 72 -17.86 1.86 16.11
N THR A 73 -18.50 0.90 15.46
CA THR A 73 -17.91 0.18 14.33
C THR A 73 -18.50 0.70 13.03
N LYS A 74 -17.66 0.93 12.03
CA LYS A 74 -18.05 1.31 10.67
C LYS A 74 -17.56 0.25 9.70
N THR A 75 -18.22 0.13 8.57
CA THR A 75 -17.85 -0.86 7.54
C THR A 75 -17.61 -0.13 6.23
N ILE A 76 -16.50 -0.45 5.57
CA ILE A 76 -16.18 0.03 4.22
C ILE A 76 -16.08 -1.14 3.26
N ALA A 77 -16.45 -0.91 2.00
CA ALA A 77 -16.24 -1.88 0.93
C ALA A 77 -14.91 -1.60 0.24
N VAL A 78 -13.99 -2.57 0.28
CA VAL A 78 -12.70 -2.54 -0.41
C VAL A 78 -12.65 -3.73 -1.34
N ALA A 79 -12.64 -3.48 -2.66
CA ALA A 79 -12.66 -4.54 -3.68
C ALA A 79 -13.71 -5.64 -3.39
N GLU A 80 -14.96 -5.20 -3.18
CA GLU A 80 -16.14 -6.04 -2.90
C GLU A 80 -16.13 -6.77 -1.54
N GLN A 81 -15.08 -6.59 -0.72
CA GLN A 81 -15.03 -7.10 0.65
C GLN A 81 -15.35 -6.03 1.67
N ASN A 82 -16.14 -6.41 2.67
CA ASN A 82 -16.47 -5.56 3.81
C ASN A 82 -15.35 -5.62 4.85
N VAL A 83 -14.73 -4.46 5.10
CA VAL A 83 -13.69 -4.26 6.12
C VAL A 83 -14.31 -3.47 7.26
N ASN A 84 -14.19 -3.99 8.48
CA ASN A 84 -14.67 -3.32 9.67
C ASN A 84 -13.60 -2.39 10.25
N LEU A 85 -14.04 -1.20 10.64
CA LEU A 85 -13.25 -0.12 11.19
C LEU A 85 -13.76 0.21 12.59
N ASP A 86 -12.83 0.35 13.52
CA ASP A 86 -13.08 0.92 14.83
C ASP A 86 -13.00 2.44 14.75
N CYS A 87 -14.09 3.08 15.12
CA CYS A 87 -14.27 4.52 15.11
C CYS A 87 -14.13 5.00 16.55
N THR A 88 -13.12 5.84 16.81
CA THR A 88 -12.81 6.41 18.13
C THR A 88 -12.67 7.92 18.02
N TYR A 89 -12.62 8.65 19.14
CA TYR A 89 -12.33 10.08 19.13
C TYR A 89 -11.51 10.51 20.34
N THR A 90 -10.75 11.59 20.17
CA THR A 90 -10.05 12.27 21.26
C THR A 90 -10.63 13.67 21.43
N GLU A 91 -10.87 14.11 22.66
CA GLU A 91 -11.34 15.47 22.95
C GLU A 91 -10.17 16.39 23.28
N GLY A 92 -10.09 17.55 22.62
CA GLY A 92 -9.20 18.65 22.97
C GLY A 92 -10.00 19.87 23.43
N SER A 93 -9.54 20.55 24.48
CA SER A 93 -10.14 21.79 24.96
C SER A 93 -9.35 23.01 24.48
N TYR A 94 -10.03 23.93 23.82
CA TYR A 94 -9.47 25.21 23.39
C TYR A 94 -10.12 26.34 24.17
N THR A 95 -9.30 27.19 24.79
CA THR A 95 -9.78 28.38 25.49
C THR A 95 -9.81 29.56 24.52
N VAL A 96 -10.97 30.15 24.31
CA VAL A 96 -11.08 31.42 23.57
C VAL A 96 -11.05 32.56 24.58
N THR A 97 -10.00 33.37 24.53
CA THR A 97 -9.93 34.64 25.26
C THR A 97 -10.50 35.75 24.38
N ALA A 98 -11.69 36.24 24.72
CA ALA A 98 -12.24 37.43 24.08
C ALA A 98 -11.45 38.66 24.58
N PHE A 99 -10.80 39.39 23.66
CA PHE A 99 -10.19 40.68 23.98
C PHE A 99 -11.30 41.72 24.07
N ASN A 100 -11.51 42.26 25.26
CA ASN A 100 -12.40 43.39 25.50
C ASN A 100 -11.77 44.64 24.88
N SER A 101 -12.11 44.96 23.63
CA SER A 101 -11.78 46.24 23.02
C SER A 101 -12.91 47.22 23.33
N THR A 102 -12.53 48.37 23.87
CA THR A 102 -13.32 49.49 24.40
C THR A 102 -14.25 50.20 23.38
N GLY A 103 -14.91 49.46 22.48
CA GLY A 103 -15.82 50.00 21.49
C GLY A 103 -16.97 49.04 21.17
N GLY A 104 -18.10 49.20 21.87
CA GLY A 104 -19.45 48.77 21.48
C GLY A 104 -19.73 47.29 21.14
N GLY A 105 -18.72 46.41 21.14
CA GLY A 105 -18.85 44.99 20.83
C GLY A 105 -19.16 44.16 22.07
N VAL A 106 -19.99 43.12 21.90
CA VAL A 106 -20.38 42.18 22.96
C VAL A 106 -19.14 41.48 23.52
N ALA A 107 -18.68 41.87 24.70
CA ALA A 107 -17.64 41.15 25.44
C ALA A 107 -18.29 40.00 26.21
N SER A 108 -18.05 38.76 25.78
CA SER A 108 -18.40 37.58 26.57
C SER A 108 -17.43 37.47 27.74
N SER A 109 -17.93 37.59 28.97
CA SER A 109 -17.18 37.46 30.23
C SER A 109 -16.85 36.01 30.62
N ASN A 110 -17.35 35.04 29.86
CA ASN A 110 -17.09 33.63 30.12
C ASN A 110 -15.92 33.17 29.25
N THR A 111 -14.84 32.71 29.89
CA THR A 111 -13.84 31.85 29.26
C THR A 111 -14.54 30.55 28.85
N GLY A 112 -15.15 30.56 27.67
CA GLY A 112 -15.76 29.38 27.09
C GLY A 112 -14.66 28.44 26.60
N ALA A 113 -14.54 27.28 27.23
CA ALA A 113 -13.72 26.19 26.69
C ALA A 113 -14.52 25.53 25.55
N ILE A 114 -14.03 25.64 24.32
CA ILE A 114 -14.55 24.90 23.17
C ILE A 114 -13.93 23.52 23.21
N LYS A 115 -14.76 22.48 23.38
CA LYS A 115 -14.33 21.09 23.24
C LYS A 115 -14.45 20.67 21.78
N VAL A 116 -13.32 20.34 21.16
CA VAL A 116 -13.26 19.83 19.79
C VAL A 116 -12.96 18.33 19.85
N LYS A 117 -13.73 17.54 19.10
CA LYS A 117 -13.51 16.10 18.96
C LYS A 117 -12.69 15.82 17.71
N PHE A 118 -11.61 15.07 17.87
CA PHE A 118 -10.76 14.58 16.79
C PHE A 118 -11.09 13.11 16.52
N PRO A 119 -11.83 12.80 15.44
CA PRO A 119 -12.20 11.43 15.10
C PRO A 119 -10.98 10.62 14.65
N ALA A 120 -10.94 9.32 14.95
CA ALA A 120 -9.90 8.40 14.51
C ALA A 120 -10.54 7.11 13.99
N LEU A 121 -10.06 6.62 12.85
CA LEU A 121 -10.51 5.37 12.23
C LEU A 121 -9.35 4.37 12.20
N LYS A 122 -9.55 3.18 12.76
CA LYS A 122 -8.58 2.10 12.76
C LYS A 122 -9.19 0.86 12.12
N ILE A 123 -8.42 0.13 11.31
CA ILE A 123 -8.85 -1.20 10.82
C ILE A 123 -8.86 -2.19 12.00
N GLN A 124 -9.92 -2.99 12.12
CA GLN A 124 -10.03 -3.99 13.18
C GLN A 124 -8.89 -5.02 13.12
N ASP A 125 -8.43 -5.43 14.30
CA ASP A 125 -7.31 -6.37 14.39
C ASP A 125 -7.64 -7.79 13.89
N SER A 126 -8.92 -8.12 13.78
CA SER A 126 -9.44 -9.36 13.22
C SER A 126 -9.53 -9.37 11.69
N ASP A 127 -9.35 -8.22 11.02
CA ASP A 127 -9.39 -8.17 9.55
C ASP A 127 -8.14 -8.86 8.96
N THR A 128 -8.38 -9.71 7.96
CA THR A 128 -7.33 -10.47 7.25
C THR A 128 -7.19 -10.03 5.79
N PHE A 129 -8.06 -9.14 5.32
CA PHE A 129 -8.11 -8.73 3.92
C PHE A 129 -7.14 -7.59 3.63
N VAL A 130 -7.05 -6.62 4.55
CA VAL A 130 -6.10 -5.52 4.43
C VAL A 130 -4.76 -5.95 5.04
N PRO A 131 -3.70 -6.10 4.23
CA PRO A 131 -2.42 -6.65 4.71
C PRO A 131 -1.70 -5.71 5.67
N ILE A 132 -1.95 -4.40 5.58
CA ILE A 132 -1.35 -3.38 6.44
C ILE A 132 -2.48 -2.70 7.19
N LYS A 133 -2.52 -2.91 8.51
CA LYS A 133 -3.46 -2.23 9.40
C LYS A 133 -3.08 -0.77 9.54
N VAL A 134 -4.00 0.13 9.22
CA VAL A 134 -3.78 1.58 9.27
C VAL A 134 -4.75 2.20 10.26
N GLU A 135 -4.25 3.23 10.95
CA GLU A 135 -5.03 4.15 11.75
C GLU A 135 -4.93 5.54 11.14
N ILE A 136 -6.06 6.18 10.84
CA ILE A 136 -6.13 7.56 10.32
C ILE A 136 -6.69 8.46 11.41
N LYS A 137 -5.98 9.56 11.67
CA LYS A 137 -6.35 10.64 12.59
C LYS A 137 -6.19 11.98 11.84
N PRO A 138 -7.04 12.99 12.10
CA PRO A 138 -6.91 14.34 11.58
C PRO A 138 -5.69 15.06 12.16
#